data_AF-A0A1H7VE14-F1
#
_entry.id   AF-A0A1H7VE14-F1
#
_cell.length_a   1.000
_cell.length_b   1.000
_cell.length_c   1.000
_cell.angle_alpha   90.00
_cell.angle_beta   90.00
_cell.angle_gamma   90.00
#
_symmetry.space_group_name_H-M   'P 1'
#
loop_
_entity.id
_entity.type
_entity.pdbx_description
1 polymer ?
#
loop_
_entity_poly.entity_id
_entity_poly.type
_entity_poly.pdbx_seq_one_letter_code
_entity_poly.pdbx_strand_id
1 'polypeptide(L)'
;MKHSIITVNKRTQRDYNLGFKLSVVHQVEKGEMTYKQAQKSYGIQGRSTVLVWLRKHGTLDWSKPLRHQMPKSKETPAQKIKRLERELSDEKLRNKIL
;
A
#
# COMPACT_ATOMS: atom_id res chain seq x y z
N MET A 1 1.62 -9.60 22.20
CA MET A 1 1.58 -10.70 21.21
C MET A 1 3.00 -10.96 20.74
N LYS A 2 3.56 -12.14 21.04
CA LYS A 2 4.93 -12.48 20.62
C LYS A 2 4.94 -12.62 19.10
N HIS A 3 5.56 -11.68 18.38
CA HIS A 3 5.85 -11.90 16.97
C HIS A 3 6.89 -13.01 16.91
N SER A 4 6.46 -14.23 16.54
CA SER A 4 7.38 -15.28 16.16
C SER A 4 8.24 -14.73 15.04
N ILE A 5 9.48 -14.40 15.36
CA ILE A 5 10.48 -13.99 14.39
C ILE A 5 10.83 -15.27 13.65
N ILE A 6 10.02 -15.65 12.65
CA ILE A 6 10.40 -16.69 11.72
C ILE A 6 11.65 -16.14 11.06
N THR A 7 12.81 -16.64 11.48
CA THR A 7 14.11 -16.35 10.87
C THR A 7 14.13 -17.03 9.50
N VAL A 8 13.41 -16.42 8.55
CA VAL A 8 13.48 -16.84 7.15
C VAL A 8 14.91 -16.57 6.71
N ASN A 9 15.62 -17.63 6.30
CA ASN A 9 16.97 -17.51 5.79
C ASN A 9 16.98 -16.51 4.64
N LYS A 10 17.75 -15.43 4.80
CA LYS A 10 17.76 -14.34 3.82
C LYS A 10 18.44 -14.84 2.55
N ARG A 11 17.72 -14.82 1.44
CA ARG A 11 18.26 -15.12 0.11
C ARG A 11 19.10 -13.96 -0.39
N THR A 12 20.16 -14.29 -1.11
CA THR A 12 21.07 -13.36 -1.76
C THR A 12 20.85 -13.32 -3.27
N GLN A 13 21.56 -12.45 -3.96
CA GLN A 13 21.47 -12.33 -5.42
C GLN A 13 21.80 -13.64 -6.16
N ARG A 14 22.66 -14.50 -5.59
CA ARG A 14 23.02 -15.82 -6.14
C ARG A 14 21.85 -16.81 -6.12
N ASP A 15 20.93 -16.64 -5.18
CA ASP A 15 19.76 -17.51 -4.99
C ASP A 15 18.59 -17.10 -5.90
N TYR A 16 18.68 -15.95 -6.56
CA TYR A 16 17.64 -15.41 -7.45
C TYR A 16 17.81 -15.91 -8.89
N ASN A 17 17.80 -17.22 -9.07
CA ASN A 17 17.77 -17.83 -10.40
C ASN A 17 16.47 -17.44 -11.15
N LEU A 18 16.47 -17.60 -12.48
CA LEU A 18 15.34 -17.17 -13.31
C LEU A 18 14.03 -17.89 -12.94
N GLY A 19 14.08 -19.21 -12.73
CA GLY A 19 12.90 -19.99 -12.34
C GLY A 19 12.28 -19.54 -11.02
N PHE A 20 13.12 -19.18 -10.04
CA PHE A 20 12.69 -18.62 -8.76
C PHE A 20 12.02 -17.26 -8.94
N LYS A 21 12.60 -16.36 -9.76
CA LYS A 21 11.97 -15.07 -10.04
C LYS A 21 10.59 -15.24 -10.68
N LEU A 22 10.49 -16.15 -11.65
CA LEU A 22 9.23 -16.45 -12.34
C LEU A 22 8.20 -17.07 -11.40
N SER A 23 8.59 -17.98 -10.50
CA SER A 23 7.64 -18.59 -9.57
C SER A 23 7.09 -17.57 -8.57
N VAL A 24 7.94 -16.67 -8.05
CA VAL A 24 7.52 -15.58 -7.16
C VAL A 24 6.57 -14.62 -7.88
N VAL A 25 6.88 -14.25 -9.12
CA VAL A 25 6.02 -13.39 -9.95
C VAL A 25 4.66 -14.05 -10.17
N HIS A 26 4.64 -15.32 -10.58
CA HIS A 26 3.41 -16.08 -10.84
C HIS A 26 2.48 -16.15 -9.64
N GLN A 27 3.01 -16.43 -8.45
CA GLN A 27 2.19 -16.48 -7.22
C GLN A 27 1.60 -15.11 -6.85
N VAL A 28 2.36 -14.04 -7.08
CA VAL A 28 1.88 -12.68 -6.82
C VAL A 28 0.81 -12.27 -7.83
N GLU A 29 0.97 -12.59 -9.12
CA GLU A 29 -0.01 -12.28 -10.17
C GLU A 29 -1.31 -13.07 -10.01
N LYS A 30 -1.23 -14.32 -9.51
CA LYS A 30 -2.41 -15.10 -9.12
C LYS A 30 -3.16 -14.55 -7.90
N GLY A 31 -2.56 -13.62 -7.16
CA GLY A 31 -3.14 -13.09 -5.93
C GLY A 31 -3.01 -14.02 -4.72
N GLU A 32 -2.22 -15.10 -4.80
CA GLU A 32 -1.96 -16.01 -3.67
C GLU A 32 -1.24 -15.28 -2.53
N MET A 33 -0.40 -14.30 -2.88
CA MET A 33 0.26 -13.43 -1.92
C MET A 33 0.58 -12.06 -2.51
N THR A 34 0.66 -11.05 -1.65
CA THR A 34 1.15 -9.72 -2.04
C THR A 34 2.68 -9.74 -2.22
N TYR A 35 3.22 -8.79 -2.99
CA TYR A 35 4.68 -8.65 -3.15
C TYR A 35 5.42 -8.47 -1.82
N LYS A 36 4.79 -7.83 -0.82
CA LYS A 36 5.36 -7.66 0.54
C LYS A 36 5.40 -8.97 1.31
N GLN A 37 4.35 -9.78 1.19
CA GLN A 37 4.31 -11.12 1.78
C GLN A 37 5.35 -12.02 1.11
N ALA A 38 5.42 -12.02 -0.23
CA ALA A 38 6.45 -12.75 -0.97
C ALA A 38 7.86 -12.38 -0.52
N GLN A 39 8.15 -11.08 -0.36
CA GLN A 39 9.44 -10.63 0.14
C GLN A 39 9.80 -11.25 1.50
N LYS A 40 8.85 -11.26 2.45
CA LYS A 40 9.06 -11.80 3.80
C LYS A 40 9.17 -13.32 3.78
N SER A 41 8.25 -14.01 3.11
CA SER A 41 8.17 -15.48 3.05
C SER A 41 9.38 -16.10 2.37
N TYR A 42 9.92 -15.44 1.34
CA TYR A 42 11.08 -15.94 0.61
C TYR A 42 12.42 -15.38 1.08
N GLY A 43 12.44 -14.53 2.12
CA GLY A 43 13.67 -13.96 2.67
C GLY A 43 14.37 -13.01 1.69
N ILE A 44 13.64 -12.32 0.83
CA ILE A 44 14.19 -11.40 -0.17
C ILE A 44 14.64 -10.12 0.53
N GLN A 45 15.92 -9.78 0.39
CA GLN A 45 16.55 -8.70 1.16
C GLN A 45 16.11 -7.29 0.71
N GLY A 46 15.88 -7.07 -0.58
CA GLY A 46 15.53 -5.76 -1.11
C GLY A 46 14.02 -5.48 -1.07
N ARG A 47 13.64 -4.32 -0.50
CA ARG A 47 12.24 -3.90 -0.35
C ARG A 47 11.48 -3.78 -1.67
N SER A 48 12.18 -3.47 -2.76
CA SER A 48 11.62 -3.29 -4.09
C SER A 48 11.95 -4.44 -5.04
N THR A 49 12.70 -5.46 -4.61
CA THR A 49 13.20 -6.52 -5.49
C THR A 49 12.07 -7.28 -6.17
N VAL A 50 11.03 -7.66 -5.42
CA VAL A 50 9.85 -8.34 -5.98
C VAL A 50 9.13 -7.44 -6.98
N LEU A 51 8.99 -6.14 -6.69
CA LEU A 51 8.39 -5.17 -7.60
C LEU A 51 9.20 -4.99 -8.90
N VAL A 52 10.53 -5.06 -8.83
CA VAL A 52 11.39 -5.04 -10.02
C VAL A 52 11.16 -6.28 -10.87
N TRP A 53 11.02 -7.46 -10.27
CA TRP A 53 10.71 -8.69 -11.02
C TRP A 53 9.33 -8.64 -11.65
N LEU A 54 8.32 -8.14 -10.93
CA LEU A 54 6.98 -7.95 -11.47
C LEU A 54 6.98 -7.01 -12.70
N ARG A 55 7.73 -5.90 -12.66
CA ARG A 55 7.85 -5.01 -13.83
C ARG A 55 8.59 -5.63 -15.01
N LYS A 56 9.53 -6.55 -14.76
CA LYS A 56 10.37 -7.14 -15.81
C LYS A 56 9.80 -8.43 -16.40
N HIS A 57 9.10 -9.21 -15.58
CA HIS A 57 8.68 -10.57 -15.87
C HIS A 57 7.19 -10.80 -15.67
N GLY A 58 6.47 -9.84 -15.09
CA GLY A 58 5.02 -9.91 -14.94
C GLY A 58 4.28 -9.66 -16.25
N THR A 59 3.05 -10.15 -16.31
CA THR A 59 2.12 -9.95 -17.41
C THR A 59 1.24 -8.70 -17.23
N LEU A 60 1.10 -8.23 -15.98
CA LEU A 60 0.33 -7.05 -15.62
C LEU A 60 1.15 -5.75 -15.80
N ASP A 61 0.48 -4.63 -16.06
CA ASP A 61 1.11 -3.31 -16.11
C ASP A 61 1.43 -2.80 -14.69
N TRP A 62 2.62 -3.18 -14.19
CA TRP A 62 3.17 -2.73 -12.91
C TRP A 62 3.91 -1.39 -12.99
N SER A 63 3.91 -0.71 -14.15
CA SER A 63 4.60 0.58 -14.35
C SER A 63 3.81 1.74 -13.77
N LYS A 64 2.47 1.64 -13.79
CA LYS A 64 1.56 2.65 -13.25
C LYS A 64 1.12 2.23 -11.85
N PRO A 65 1.32 3.05 -10.82
CA PRO A 65 0.72 2.75 -9.53
C PRO A 65 -0.80 2.70 -9.70
N LEU A 66 -1.42 1.59 -9.30
CA LEU A 66 -2.87 1.53 -9.10
C LEU A 66 -3.23 2.70 -8.19
N ARG A 67 -3.86 3.73 -8.78
CA ARG A 67 -4.43 4.86 -8.04
C ARG A 67 -5.56 4.28 -7.21
N HIS A 68 -5.22 3.78 -6.03
CA HIS A 68 -6.21 3.52 -5.01
C HIS A 68 -6.89 4.85 -4.77
N GLN A 69 -8.10 5.01 -5.27
CA GLN A 69 -9.00 6.04 -4.79
C GLN A 69 -9.20 5.71 -3.31
N MET A 70 -8.42 6.37 -2.46
CA MET A 70 -8.63 6.30 -1.03
C MET A 70 -10.09 6.69 -0.82
N PRO A 71 -10.91 5.83 -0.19
CA PRO A 71 -12.26 6.24 0.16
C PRO A 71 -12.13 7.56 0.92
N LYS A 72 -12.87 8.58 0.50
CA LYS A 72 -12.86 9.89 1.18
C LYS A 72 -13.03 9.61 2.67
N SER A 73 -12.01 9.96 3.45
CA SER A 73 -12.06 9.83 4.91
C SER A 73 -13.32 10.54 5.40
N LYS A 74 -14.10 9.88 6.26
CA LYS A 74 -15.17 10.55 7.01
C LYS A 74 -14.56 11.79 7.68
N GLU A 75 -15.28 12.91 7.65
CA GLU A 75 -14.78 14.16 8.24
C GLU A 75 -14.29 13.94 9.66
N THR A 76 -13.12 14.50 9.98
CA THR A 76 -12.63 14.46 11.36
C THR A 76 -13.50 15.36 12.25
N PRO A 77 -13.60 15.07 13.55
CA PRO A 77 -14.32 15.95 14.47
C PRO A 77 -13.85 17.40 14.42
N ALA A 78 -12.55 17.64 14.25
CA ALA A 78 -11.97 18.98 14.09
C ALA A 78 -12.43 19.69 12.80
N GLN A 79 -12.52 18.95 11.68
CA GLN A 79 -13.07 19.49 10.43
C GLN A 79 -14.56 19.83 10.58
N LYS A 80 -15.31 18.99 11.29
CA LYS A 80 -16.72 19.24 11.60
C LYS A 80 -16.90 20.49 12.47
N ILE A 81 -16.09 20.64 13.52
CA ILE A 81 -16.09 21.85 14.39
C ILE A 81 -15.83 23.10 13.55
N LYS A 82 -14.75 23.09 12.74
CA LYS A 82 -14.41 24.24 11.89
C LYS A 82 -15.51 24.63 10.91
N ARG A 83 -16.23 23.65 10.33
CA ARG A 83 -17.37 23.92 9.46
C ARG A 83 -18.52 24.55 10.23
N LEU A 84 -18.87 23.97 11.38
CA LEU A 84 -19.96 24.46 12.22
C LEU A 84 -19.67 25.87 12.76
N GLU A 85 -18.44 26.17 13.17
CA GLU A 85 -18.03 27.51 13.60
C GLU A 85 -18.23 28.55 12.50
N ARG A 86 -17.96 28.18 11.25
CA ARG A 86 -18.19 29.03 10.07
C ARG A 86 -19.66 29.26 9.79
N GLU A 87 -20.47 28.19 9.79
CA GLU A 87 -21.92 28.30 9.63
C GLU A 87 -22.52 29.23 10.70
N LEU A 88 -22.04 29.11 11.95
CA LEU A 88 -22.50 29.92 13.07
C LEU A 88 -22.05 31.38 12.95
N SER A 89 -20.86 31.67 12.40
CA SER A 89 -20.44 33.05 12.12
C SER A 89 -21.25 33.70 11.01
N ASP A 90 -21.53 32.95 9.94
CA ASP A 90 -22.28 33.46 8.78
C ASP A 90 -23.75 33.74 9.16
N GLU A 91 -24.37 32.87 9.96
CA GLU A 91 -25.73 33.05 10.46
C GLU A 91 -25.81 34.26 11.42
N LYS A 92 -24.82 34.42 12.30
CA LYS A 92 -24.73 35.60 13.18
C LYS A 92 -24.59 36.89 12.37
N LEU A 93 -23.82 36.88 11.28
CA LEU A 93 -23.66 38.04 10.41
C LEU A 93 -24.98 38.36 9.70
N ARG A 94 -25.67 37.34 9.17
CA ARG A 94 -26.99 37.48 8.53
C ARG A 94 -28.03 38.09 9.47
N ASN A 95 -28.13 37.60 10.70
CA ASN A 95 -29.06 38.12 11.70
C ASN A 95 -28.75 39.53 12.19
N LYS A 96 -27.52 40.01 12.01
CA LYS A 96 -27.10 41.35 12.45
C LYS A 96 -27.33 42.43 11.38
N ILE A 97 -27.62 42.00 10.15
CA ILE A 97 -27.89 42.87 8.99
C ILE A 97 -29.40 43.06 8.76
N LEU A 98 -30.23 42.19 9.35
CA LEU A 98 -31.70 42.30 9.43
C LEU A 98 -32.12 43.05 10.70
#